data_AF-A0A660DXT2-F1
#
_entry.id   AF-A0A660DXT2-F1
#
_cell.length_a   1.000
_cell.length_b   1.000
_cell.length_c   1.000
_cell.angle_alpha   90.00
_cell.angle_beta   90.00
_cell.angle_gamma   90.00
#
_symmetry.space_group_name_H-M   'P 1'
#
loop_
_entity.id
_entity.type
_entity.pdbx_description
1 polymer ?
#
loop_
_entity_poly.entity_id
_entity_poly.type
_entity_poly.pdbx_seq_one_letter_code
_entity_poly.pdbx_strand_id
1 'polypeptide(L)'
;MTVFVRDTPFLKKASVNKYAAALGFHLRGEEVIHYQRQAEIKCLAIDDVLIDYVAETQLFLLAMGIVAPRLDYPTELQPFMGRIIRRGTLAEVIARPGMANAFIKPAADTKAFTGRVVTGIEDLRGIDAPDDMEIWISDVVPFLTEWRAFIINGKVIDVRPYAGDYHQHFDGEVLDQAVAGWSDAPAAYSLDIGVTTNCDY
;
A
#
# COMPACT_ATOMS: atom_id res chain seq x y z
N MET A 1 -2.33 -27.93 -0.73
CA MET A 1 -1.57 -26.85 -1.41
C MET A 1 -0.29 -26.66 -0.61
N THR A 2 0.82 -26.26 -1.22
CA THR A 2 2.04 -25.96 -0.48
C THR A 2 2.15 -24.45 -0.25
N VAL A 3 2.51 -24.06 0.97
CA VAL A 3 2.62 -22.67 1.41
C VAL A 3 4.08 -22.36 1.72
N PHE A 4 4.71 -21.57 0.85
CA PHE A 4 6.09 -21.15 0.99
C PHE A 4 6.17 -19.84 1.78
N VAL A 5 6.89 -19.86 2.91
CA VAL A 5 7.02 -18.69 3.79
C VAL A 5 8.47 -18.26 3.88
N ARG A 6 8.74 -16.99 3.53
CA ARG A 6 10.09 -16.45 3.60
C ARG A 6 10.55 -16.31 5.05
N ASP A 7 11.62 -17.01 5.41
CA ASP A 7 12.31 -16.81 6.66
C ASP A 7 13.02 -15.47 6.71
N THR A 8 12.99 -14.89 7.91
CA THR A 8 13.63 -13.61 8.15
C THR A 8 14.90 -13.83 8.97
N PRO A 9 16.09 -13.65 8.38
CA PRO A 9 17.35 -13.89 9.11
C PRO A 9 17.63 -12.84 10.20
N PHE A 10 16.95 -11.69 10.15
CA PHE A 10 17.14 -10.59 11.10
C PHE A 10 15.83 -10.19 11.77
N LEU A 11 15.79 -10.25 13.11
CA LEU A 11 14.62 -9.86 13.91
C LEU A 11 14.11 -8.46 13.58
N LYS A 12 15.00 -7.50 13.29
CA LYS A 12 14.63 -6.12 12.89
C LYS A 12 13.82 -6.03 11.58
N LYS A 13 13.81 -7.10 10.78
CA LYS A 13 13.03 -7.21 9.54
C LYS A 13 11.82 -8.14 9.72
N ALA A 14 11.69 -8.79 10.88
CA ALA A 14 10.65 -9.80 11.10
C ALA A 14 9.29 -9.11 11.15
N SER A 15 8.34 -9.67 10.40
CA SER A 15 6.94 -9.24 10.43
C SER A 15 6.12 -10.36 11.04
N VAL A 16 5.28 -10.02 12.03
CA VAL A 16 4.33 -10.96 12.63
C VAL A 16 3.34 -11.51 11.59
N ASN A 17 3.09 -10.78 10.50
CA ASN A 17 2.12 -11.16 9.48
C ASN A 17 2.49 -12.48 8.80
N LYS A 18 3.78 -12.69 8.50
CA LYS A 18 4.24 -13.95 7.88
C LYS A 18 4.07 -15.14 8.81
N TYR A 19 4.36 -14.94 10.10
CA TYR A 19 4.14 -15.96 11.13
C TYR A 19 2.64 -16.26 11.30
N ALA A 20 1.79 -15.24 11.38
CA ALA A 20 0.35 -15.41 11.51
C ALA A 20 -0.24 -16.15 10.30
N ALA A 21 0.21 -15.82 9.08
CA ALA A 21 -0.20 -16.51 7.86
C ALA A 21 0.27 -17.98 7.86
N ALA A 22 1.55 -18.23 8.19
CA ALA A 22 2.10 -19.59 8.32
C ALA A 22 1.29 -20.44 9.32
N LEU A 23 1.03 -19.90 10.50
CA LEU A 23 0.22 -20.56 11.53
C LEU A 23 -1.21 -20.82 11.02
N GLY A 24 -1.85 -19.84 10.38
CA GLY A 24 -3.20 -19.98 9.84
C GLY A 24 -3.31 -21.10 8.80
N PHE A 25 -2.35 -21.19 7.88
CA PHE A 25 -2.30 -22.27 6.90
C PHE A 25 -2.00 -23.63 7.53
N HIS A 26 -1.05 -23.69 8.48
CA HIS A 26 -0.76 -24.90 9.22
C HIS A 26 -1.98 -25.44 9.97
N LEU A 27 -2.73 -24.57 10.66
CA LEU A 27 -3.95 -24.94 11.39
C LEU A 27 -5.08 -25.43 10.47
N ARG A 28 -5.04 -25.07 9.18
CA ARG A 28 -5.94 -25.60 8.15
C ARG A 28 -5.50 -26.95 7.57
N GLY A 29 -4.33 -27.45 7.97
CA GLY A 29 -3.77 -28.71 7.48
C GLY A 29 -2.94 -28.58 6.21
N GLU A 30 -2.61 -27.36 5.77
CA GLU A 30 -1.73 -27.15 4.62
C GLU A 30 -0.26 -27.40 4.98
N GLU A 31 0.53 -27.81 3.99
CA GLU A 31 1.97 -27.97 4.16
C GLU A 31 2.65 -26.59 4.13
N VAL A 32 3.32 -26.23 5.22
CA VAL A 32 4.05 -24.97 5.33
C VAL A 32 5.55 -25.23 5.22
N ILE A 33 6.17 -24.68 4.19
CA ILE A 33 7.61 -24.80 3.92
C ILE A 33 8.26 -23.43 4.10
N HIS A 34 9.22 -23.38 5.02
CA HIS A 34 10.05 -22.19 5.23
C HIS A 34 11.24 -22.19 4.27
N TYR A 35 11.56 -21.04 3.69
CA TYR A 35 12.70 -20.89 2.76
C TYR A 35 13.47 -19.60 3.04
N GLN A 36 14.77 -19.60 2.71
CA GLN A 36 15.63 -18.42 2.87
C GLN A 36 16.02 -17.75 1.57
N ARG A 37 15.96 -18.45 0.43
CA ARG A 37 16.26 -17.90 -0.90
C ARG A 37 15.29 -18.49 -1.91
N GLN A 38 14.88 -17.68 -2.89
CA GLN A 38 13.92 -18.12 -3.92
C GLN A 38 14.40 -19.38 -4.68
N ALA A 39 15.71 -19.54 -4.88
CA ALA A 39 16.29 -20.73 -5.52
C ALA A 39 16.05 -22.06 -4.77
N GLU A 40 15.59 -22.01 -3.52
CA GLU A 40 15.18 -23.19 -2.75
C GLU A 40 13.80 -23.70 -3.20
N ILE A 41 12.96 -22.84 -3.79
CA ILE A 41 11.67 -23.18 -4.38
C ILE A 41 11.92 -23.69 -5.80
N LYS A 42 11.90 -25.02 -5.98
CA LYS A 42 12.21 -25.66 -7.27
C LYS A 42 11.07 -25.59 -8.28
N CYS A 43 9.84 -25.62 -7.77
CA CYS A 43 8.61 -25.59 -8.56
C CYS A 43 7.55 -24.91 -7.71
N LEU A 44 6.76 -24.03 -8.32
CA LEU A 44 5.58 -23.43 -7.73
C LEU A 44 4.39 -23.81 -8.62
N ALA A 45 3.41 -24.52 -8.05
CA ALA A 45 2.16 -24.81 -8.72
C ALA A 45 1.24 -23.58 -8.70
N ILE A 46 0.25 -23.56 -9.60
CA ILE A 46 -0.71 -22.45 -9.68
C ILE A 46 -1.53 -22.28 -8.39
N ASP A 47 -1.72 -23.36 -7.64
CA ASP A 47 -2.46 -23.38 -6.39
C ASP A 47 -1.57 -23.17 -5.16
N ASP A 48 -0.25 -23.04 -5.33
CA ASP A 48 0.66 -22.79 -4.20
C ASP A 48 0.60 -21.32 -3.75
N VAL A 49 0.90 -21.09 -2.47
CA VAL A 49 0.92 -19.75 -1.87
C VAL A 49 2.34 -19.35 -1.53
N LEU A 50 2.74 -18.17 -1.98
CA LEU A 50 4.03 -17.55 -1.64
C LEU A 50 3.82 -16.37 -0.70
N ILE A 51 4.43 -16.42 0.49
CA ILE A 51 4.41 -15.33 1.48
C ILE A 51 5.81 -14.74 1.59
N ASP A 52 6.02 -13.60 0.92
CA ASP A 52 7.28 -12.85 0.93
C ASP A 52 7.02 -11.34 1.06
N TYR A 53 8.10 -10.54 1.04
CA TYR A 53 8.01 -9.09 0.94
C TYR A 53 7.66 -8.65 -0.49
N VAL A 54 7.22 -7.40 -0.64
CA VAL A 54 6.71 -6.86 -1.91
C VAL A 54 7.71 -6.99 -3.06
N ALA A 55 8.97 -6.59 -2.84
CA ALA A 55 10.00 -6.62 -3.88
C ALA A 55 10.30 -8.05 -4.36
N GLU A 56 10.46 -8.98 -3.42
CA GLU A 56 10.68 -10.40 -3.71
C GLU A 56 9.48 -11.03 -4.41
N THR A 57 8.25 -10.68 -4.00
CA THR A 57 7.01 -11.14 -4.65
C THR A 57 6.93 -10.64 -6.09
N GLN A 58 7.25 -9.36 -6.34
CA GLN A 58 7.30 -8.79 -7.69
C GLN A 58 8.32 -9.50 -8.59
N LEU A 59 9.52 -9.81 -8.06
CA LEU A 59 10.53 -10.58 -8.80
C LEU A 59 10.02 -11.99 -9.13
N PHE A 60 9.29 -12.62 -8.21
CA PHE A 60 8.72 -13.94 -8.43
C PHE A 60 7.65 -13.93 -9.53
N LEU A 61 6.72 -12.96 -9.47
CA LEU A 61 5.70 -12.76 -10.51
C LEU A 61 6.36 -12.50 -11.87
N LEU A 62 7.39 -11.65 -11.92
CA LEU A 62 8.12 -11.37 -13.15
C LEU A 62 8.79 -12.63 -13.73
N ALA A 63 9.38 -13.47 -12.89
CA ALA A 63 9.96 -14.75 -13.32
C ALA A 63 8.91 -15.72 -13.88
N MET A 64 7.64 -15.59 -13.48
CA MET A 64 6.49 -16.30 -14.05
C MET A 64 5.91 -15.63 -15.31
N GLY A 65 6.48 -14.52 -15.77
CA GLY A 65 5.96 -13.74 -16.90
C GLY A 65 4.74 -12.87 -16.53
N ILE A 66 4.47 -12.68 -15.23
CA ILE A 66 3.38 -11.85 -14.73
C ILE A 66 3.93 -10.48 -14.34
N VAL A 67 3.41 -9.43 -14.97
CA VAL A 67 3.70 -8.05 -14.57
C VAL A 67 2.58 -7.58 -13.65
N ALA A 68 2.89 -7.42 -12.36
CA ALA A 68 1.90 -6.94 -11.39
C ALA A 68 1.47 -5.50 -11.74
N PRO A 69 0.16 -5.21 -11.81
CA PRO A 69 -0.31 -3.87 -12.08
C PRO A 69 -0.01 -2.96 -10.89
N ARG A 70 0.24 -1.69 -11.16
CA ARG A 70 0.44 -0.66 -10.14
C ARG A 70 -0.90 0.03 -9.86
N LEU A 71 -1.37 -0.08 -8.62
CA LEU A 71 -2.75 0.28 -8.24
C LEU A 71 -2.77 1.31 -7.09
N ASP A 72 -1.96 2.37 -7.18
CA ASP A 72 -1.89 3.40 -6.12
C ASP A 72 -3.18 4.23 -6.01
N TYR A 73 -3.75 4.61 -7.15
CA TYR A 73 -4.88 5.53 -7.26
C TYR A 73 -5.78 5.12 -8.44
N PRO A 74 -6.59 4.06 -8.28
CA PRO A 74 -7.53 3.61 -9.31
C PRO A 74 -8.51 4.73 -9.69
N THR A 75 -8.90 4.79 -10.95
CA THR A 75 -9.78 5.87 -11.45
C THR A 75 -11.17 5.76 -10.83
N GLU A 76 -11.63 4.52 -10.62
CA GLU A 76 -12.89 4.13 -10.01
C GLU A 76 -13.02 4.61 -8.56
N LEU A 77 -11.88 4.78 -7.87
CA LEU A 77 -11.85 5.25 -6.49
C LEU A 77 -11.72 6.77 -6.36
N GLN A 78 -11.53 7.52 -7.46
CA GLN A 78 -11.40 8.98 -7.41
C GLN A 78 -12.54 9.70 -6.67
N PRO A 79 -13.82 9.29 -6.80
CA PRO A 79 -14.92 9.92 -6.07
C PRO A 79 -14.78 9.86 -4.54
N PHE A 80 -14.02 8.89 -4.02
CA PHE A 80 -13.84 8.64 -2.58
C PHE A 80 -12.52 9.19 -2.02
N MET A 81 -11.70 9.85 -2.84
CA MET A 81 -10.37 10.31 -2.39
C MET A 81 -10.42 11.55 -1.50
N GLY A 82 -11.51 12.33 -1.56
CA GLY A 82 -11.68 13.58 -0.78
C GLY A 82 -10.67 14.69 -1.09
N ARG A 83 -9.83 14.51 -2.13
CA ARG A 83 -8.78 15.46 -2.53
C ARG A 83 -8.38 15.25 -3.99
N ILE A 84 -7.75 16.27 -4.58
CA ILE A 84 -7.14 16.13 -5.90
C ILE A 84 -5.79 15.42 -5.73
N ILE A 85 -5.58 14.37 -6.52
CA ILE A 85 -4.31 13.64 -6.60
C ILE A 85 -3.90 13.59 -8.06
N ARG A 86 -2.66 13.95 -8.33
CA ARG A 86 -2.10 13.94 -9.70
C ARG A 86 -0.65 13.50 -9.70
N ARG A 87 -0.19 13.04 -10.87
CA ARG A 87 1.25 12.90 -11.12
C ARG A 87 1.88 14.26 -11.45
N GLY A 88 3.17 14.34 -11.18
CA GLY A 88 4.05 15.43 -11.56
C GLY A 88 5.51 15.02 -11.33
N THR A 89 6.41 15.99 -11.33
CA THR A 89 7.83 15.78 -11.04
C THR A 89 8.28 16.60 -9.85
N LEU A 90 9.41 16.24 -9.23
CA LEU A 90 10.00 17.03 -8.16
C LEU A 90 10.35 18.46 -8.64
N ALA A 91 10.79 18.60 -9.88
CA ALA A 91 11.05 19.87 -10.54
C ALA A 91 9.83 20.81 -10.54
N GLU A 92 8.60 20.28 -10.77
CA GLU A 92 7.39 21.09 -10.73
C GLU A 92 7.16 21.74 -9.37
N VAL A 93 7.46 21.01 -8.29
CA VAL A 93 7.31 21.48 -6.91
C VAL A 93 8.39 22.51 -6.57
N ILE A 94 9.64 22.26 -6.99
CA ILE A 94 10.77 23.18 -6.81
C ILE A 94 10.52 24.50 -7.54
N ALA A 95 10.05 24.44 -8.80
CA ALA A 95 9.85 25.59 -9.66
C ALA A 95 8.63 26.45 -9.26
N ARG A 96 7.75 25.94 -8.41
CA ARG A 96 6.56 26.65 -7.94
C ARG A 96 6.55 26.76 -6.41
N PRO A 97 7.25 27.75 -5.83
CA PRO A 97 7.16 28.04 -4.40
C PRO A 97 5.72 28.30 -3.92
N GLY A 98 4.82 28.72 -4.83
CA GLY A 98 3.39 28.89 -4.57
C GLY A 98 2.57 27.59 -4.45
N MET A 99 3.18 26.41 -4.67
CA MET A 99 2.61 25.11 -4.26
C MET A 99 2.81 24.84 -2.76
N ALA A 100 3.17 25.87 -1.98
CA ALA A 100 3.08 25.87 -0.53
C ALA A 100 1.74 25.25 -0.11
N ASN A 101 1.81 24.11 0.58
CA ASN A 101 0.70 23.26 1.03
C ASN A 101 0.29 22.15 0.05
N ALA A 102 1.26 21.43 -0.49
CA ALA A 102 1.02 20.15 -1.18
C ALA A 102 1.61 18.99 -0.40
N PHE A 103 0.94 17.83 -0.40
CA PHE A 103 1.55 16.57 0.01
C PHE A 103 2.21 15.91 -1.19
N ILE A 104 3.46 15.48 -1.04
CA ILE A 104 4.21 14.78 -2.08
C ILE A 104 4.64 13.40 -1.62
N LYS A 105 4.66 12.43 -2.53
CA LYS A 105 5.27 11.11 -2.31
C LYS A 105 5.89 10.58 -3.60
N PRO A 106 6.92 9.71 -3.55
CA PRO A 106 7.40 9.04 -4.75
C PRO A 106 6.26 8.33 -5.48
N ALA A 107 6.25 8.43 -6.80
CA ALA A 107 5.36 7.59 -7.60
C ALA A 107 5.94 6.17 -7.72
N ALA A 108 7.25 6.03 -7.91
CA ALA A 108 7.87 4.71 -8.03
C ALA A 108 7.77 3.88 -6.72
N ASP A 109 7.82 2.55 -6.85
CA ASP A 109 7.86 1.61 -5.72
C ASP A 109 9.16 1.73 -4.90
N THR A 110 10.16 2.43 -5.43
CA THR A 110 11.30 2.89 -4.65
C THR A 110 10.81 3.96 -3.67
N LYS A 111 10.82 3.62 -2.37
CA LYS A 111 10.64 4.57 -1.27
C LYS A 111 11.83 5.54 -1.19
N ALA A 112 12.06 6.32 -2.25
CA ALA A 112 13.15 7.29 -2.35
C ALA A 112 13.07 8.31 -1.21
N PHE A 113 11.85 8.67 -0.79
CA PHE A 113 11.60 9.43 0.43
C PHE A 113 10.23 9.06 1.03
N THR A 114 10.08 9.29 2.33
CA THR A 114 8.78 9.23 3.01
C THR A 114 7.93 10.42 2.57
N GLY A 115 6.70 10.16 2.15
CA GLY A 115 5.77 11.22 1.73
C GLY A 115 5.59 12.27 2.82
N ARG A 116 5.50 13.54 2.42
CA ARG A 116 5.53 14.69 3.33
C ARG A 116 4.76 15.87 2.78
N VAL A 117 4.34 16.76 3.67
CA VAL A 117 3.80 18.08 3.31
C VAL A 117 4.95 19.02 2.97
N VAL A 118 4.81 19.76 1.87
CA VAL A 118 5.73 20.79 1.41
C VAL A 118 5.01 22.13 1.47
N THR A 119 5.43 22.96 2.41
CA THR A 119 4.97 24.34 2.60
C THR A 119 5.97 25.36 2.04
N GLY A 120 7.21 24.94 1.82
CA GLY A 120 8.24 25.72 1.16
C GLY A 120 9.45 24.87 0.79
N ILE A 121 10.45 25.50 0.17
CA ILE A 121 11.66 24.82 -0.32
C ILE A 121 12.43 24.08 0.79
N GLU A 122 12.32 24.55 2.03
CA GLU A 122 13.02 23.96 3.17
C GLU A 122 12.52 22.55 3.52
N ASP A 123 11.26 22.24 3.20
CA ASP A 123 10.67 20.91 3.41
C ASP A 123 11.19 19.87 2.41
N LEU A 124 11.82 20.33 1.32
CA LEU A 124 12.49 19.48 0.33
C LEU A 124 13.90 19.06 0.78
N ARG A 125 14.45 19.66 1.84
CA ARG A 125 15.76 19.25 2.38
C ARG A 125 15.76 17.77 2.74
N GLY A 126 16.85 17.09 2.36
CA GLY A 126 17.04 15.66 2.61
C GLY A 126 16.26 14.73 1.68
N ILE A 127 15.58 15.26 0.65
CA ILE A 127 15.14 14.46 -0.48
C ILE A 127 16.36 14.31 -1.41
N ASP A 128 16.95 13.11 -1.42
CA ASP A 128 18.05 12.75 -2.32
C ASP A 128 17.49 12.02 -3.54
N ALA A 129 16.87 12.80 -4.43
CA ALA A 129 16.23 12.31 -5.65
C ALA A 129 16.46 13.29 -6.80
N PRO A 130 16.55 12.81 -8.06
CA PRO A 130 16.68 13.68 -9.21
C PRO A 130 15.40 14.50 -9.42
N ASP A 131 15.56 15.71 -9.97
CA ASP A 131 14.47 16.67 -10.19
C ASP A 131 13.37 16.11 -11.12
N ASP A 132 13.71 15.23 -12.06
CA ASP A 132 12.78 14.59 -12.98
C ASP A 132 12.06 13.36 -12.40
N MET A 133 12.33 13.00 -11.14
CA MET A 133 11.63 11.91 -10.46
C MET A 133 10.12 12.13 -10.48
N GLU A 134 9.40 11.12 -10.97
CA GLU A 134 7.94 11.09 -10.89
C GLU A 134 7.47 11.01 -9.44
N ILE A 135 6.56 11.91 -9.08
CA ILE A 135 5.93 11.98 -7.77
C ILE A 135 4.42 12.05 -7.90
N TRP A 136 3.73 11.62 -6.86
CA TRP A 136 2.35 12.01 -6.61
C TRP A 136 2.32 13.32 -5.86
N ILE A 137 1.43 14.20 -6.27
CA ILE A 137 1.15 15.48 -5.65
C ILE A 137 -0.34 15.48 -5.31
N SER A 138 -0.68 15.79 -4.06
CA SER A 138 -2.07 15.93 -3.64
C SER A 138 -2.28 17.15 -2.76
N ASP A 139 -3.55 17.55 -2.61
CA ASP A 139 -3.92 18.48 -1.55
C ASP A 139 -3.57 17.89 -0.18
N VAL A 140 -3.25 18.78 0.76
CA VAL A 140 -3.01 18.41 2.16
C VAL A 140 -4.36 18.15 2.81
N VAL A 141 -4.51 16.96 3.39
CA VAL A 141 -5.73 16.57 4.11
C VAL A 141 -5.40 16.40 5.60
N PRO A 142 -6.08 17.12 6.49
CA PRO A 142 -5.92 16.99 7.93
C PRO A 142 -6.70 15.76 8.45
N PHE A 143 -6.10 14.58 8.32
CA PHE A 143 -6.67 13.34 8.87
C PHE A 143 -6.68 13.38 10.41
N LEU A 144 -7.83 13.08 11.00
CA LEU A 144 -8.02 12.86 12.43
C LEU A 144 -7.65 11.43 12.81
N THR A 145 -8.16 10.47 12.03
CA THR A 145 -7.95 9.04 12.24
C THR A 145 -8.04 8.31 10.90
N GLU A 146 -7.18 7.31 10.72
CA GLU A 146 -7.11 6.46 9.55
C GLU A 146 -7.26 4.99 9.95
N TRP A 147 -7.94 4.22 9.12
CA TRP A 147 -8.07 2.77 9.21
C TRP A 147 -7.62 2.12 7.91
N ARG A 148 -7.13 0.89 8.03
CA ARG A 148 -6.86 0.02 6.89
C ARG A 148 -7.90 -1.08 6.83
N ALA A 149 -8.70 -1.08 5.78
CA ALA A 149 -9.58 -2.17 5.41
C ALA A 149 -8.81 -3.23 4.62
N PHE A 150 -9.15 -4.49 4.85
CA PHE A 150 -8.62 -5.64 4.11
C PHE A 150 -9.78 -6.29 3.35
N ILE A 151 -9.61 -6.44 2.04
CA ILE A 151 -10.66 -6.91 1.14
C ILE A 151 -10.22 -8.24 0.51
N ILE A 152 -11.13 -9.21 0.45
CA ILE A 152 -10.99 -10.43 -0.34
C ILE A 152 -12.26 -10.63 -1.17
N ASN A 153 -12.11 -10.77 -2.48
CA ASN A 153 -13.20 -11.00 -3.45
C ASN A 153 -14.38 -10.03 -3.27
N GLY A 154 -14.06 -8.73 -3.18
CA GLY A 154 -15.06 -7.66 -3.01
C GLY A 154 -15.73 -7.61 -1.64
N LYS A 155 -15.22 -8.36 -0.64
CA LYS A 155 -15.75 -8.35 0.73
C LYS A 155 -14.72 -7.79 1.70
N VAL A 156 -15.13 -6.82 2.50
CA VAL A 156 -14.35 -6.35 3.65
C VAL A 156 -14.30 -7.47 4.68
N ILE A 157 -13.10 -8.00 4.94
CA ILE A 157 -12.88 -9.10 5.90
C ILE A 157 -12.42 -8.60 7.27
N ASP A 158 -11.80 -7.43 7.33
CA ASP A 158 -11.28 -6.82 8.55
C ASP A 158 -11.02 -5.33 8.32
N VAL A 159 -11.13 -4.52 9.37
CA VAL A 159 -10.77 -3.09 9.36
C VAL A 159 -10.05 -2.77 10.65
N ARG A 160 -8.82 -2.25 10.55
CA ARG A 160 -7.97 -1.99 11.72
C ARG A 160 -7.58 -0.52 11.83
N PRO A 161 -7.51 0.04 13.05
CA PRO A 161 -6.91 1.35 13.26
C PRO A 161 -5.48 1.38 12.73
N TYR A 162 -5.14 2.45 12.01
CA TYR A 162 -3.82 2.65 11.43
C TYR A 162 -3.07 3.80 12.13
N ALA A 163 -3.71 4.95 12.26
CA ALA A 163 -3.17 6.13 12.93
C ALA A 163 -4.29 7.05 13.44
N GLY A 164 -4.00 7.87 14.44
CA GLY A 164 -4.89 8.94 14.91
C GLY A 164 -5.71 8.62 16.15
N ASP A 165 -6.80 9.36 16.34
CA ASP A 165 -7.63 9.33 17.55
C ASP A 165 -8.59 8.13 17.55
N TYR A 166 -8.43 7.25 18.55
CA TYR A 166 -9.25 6.05 18.70
C TYR A 166 -10.72 6.32 19.09
N HIS A 167 -11.06 7.56 19.43
CA HIS A 167 -12.44 7.99 19.69
C HIS A 167 -13.25 8.24 18.42
N GLN A 168 -12.61 8.33 17.25
CA GLN A 168 -13.29 8.54 15.98
C GLN A 168 -13.75 7.22 15.35
N HIS A 169 -14.64 7.30 14.36
CA HIS A 169 -15.02 6.17 13.51
C HIS A 169 -15.32 6.65 12.09
N PHE A 170 -15.01 5.83 11.09
CA PHE A 170 -15.32 6.11 9.69
C PHE A 170 -16.78 5.77 9.37
N ASP A 171 -17.29 6.32 8.27
CA ASP A 171 -18.59 5.91 7.71
C ASP A 171 -18.43 4.60 6.92
N GLY A 172 -19.08 3.54 7.39
CA GLY A 172 -19.05 2.22 6.76
C GLY A 172 -19.68 2.20 5.37
N GLU A 173 -20.69 3.04 5.09
CA GLU A 173 -21.31 3.09 3.76
C GLU A 173 -20.34 3.62 2.72
N VAL A 174 -19.48 4.58 3.07
CA VAL A 174 -18.45 5.10 2.15
C VAL A 174 -17.45 4.00 1.79
N LEU A 175 -17.02 3.21 2.76
CA LEU A 175 -16.15 2.06 2.52
C LEU A 175 -16.83 1.01 1.61
N ASP A 176 -18.08 0.66 1.91
CA ASP A 176 -18.83 -0.33 1.13
C ASP A 176 -19.04 0.14 -0.32
N GLN A 177 -19.35 1.42 -0.52
CA GLN A 177 -19.48 2.03 -1.85
C GLN A 177 -18.14 2.06 -2.60
N ALA A 178 -17.03 2.39 -1.93
CA ALA A 178 -15.71 2.39 -2.54
C ALA A 178 -15.31 0.97 -3.00
N VAL A 179 -15.56 -0.04 -2.16
CA VAL A 179 -15.30 -1.45 -2.49
C VAL A 179 -16.18 -1.93 -3.65
N ALA A 180 -17.47 -1.58 -3.64
CA ALA A 180 -18.39 -1.94 -4.71
C ALA A 180 -18.10 -1.20 -6.04
N GLY A 181 -17.57 0.02 -5.96
CA GLY A 181 -17.27 0.87 -7.12
C GLY A 181 -16.04 0.43 -7.92
N TRP A 182 -15.11 -0.31 -7.31
CA TRP A 182 -13.90 -0.76 -8.00
C TRP A 182 -14.10 -2.12 -8.68
N SER A 183 -14.71 -2.09 -9.86
CA SER A 183 -15.16 -3.30 -10.57
C SER A 183 -14.03 -4.23 -11.04
N ASP A 184 -12.85 -3.70 -11.35
CA ASP A 184 -11.67 -4.46 -11.81
C ASP A 184 -10.59 -4.57 -10.70
N ALA A 185 -11.03 -4.60 -9.43
CA ALA A 185 -10.13 -4.74 -8.30
C ALA A 185 -9.45 -6.12 -8.27
N PRO A 186 -8.21 -6.23 -7.77
CA PRO A 186 -7.60 -7.51 -7.49
C PRO A 186 -8.42 -8.37 -6.53
N ALA A 187 -8.23 -9.68 -6.57
CA ALA A 187 -8.89 -10.61 -5.66
C ALA A 187 -8.63 -10.30 -4.17
N ALA A 188 -7.51 -9.67 -3.84
CA ALA A 188 -7.24 -9.17 -2.50
C ALA A 188 -6.44 -7.85 -2.55
N TYR A 189 -6.82 -6.90 -1.70
CA TYR A 189 -6.15 -5.62 -1.55
C TYR A 189 -6.43 -5.00 -0.18
N SER A 190 -5.66 -3.96 0.15
CA SER A 190 -5.94 -3.09 1.29
C SER A 190 -6.40 -1.74 0.80
N LEU A 191 -7.36 -1.13 1.50
CA LEU A 191 -7.85 0.22 1.24
C LEU A 191 -7.76 1.03 2.52
N ASP A 192 -7.17 2.22 2.44
CA ASP A 192 -7.09 3.15 3.56
C ASP A 192 -8.30 4.10 3.52
N ILE A 193 -9.00 4.23 4.64
CA ILE A 193 -10.12 5.15 4.85
C ILE A 193 -9.81 6.04 6.06
N GLY A 194 -10.15 7.32 6.00
CA GLY A 194 -9.85 8.24 7.08
C GLY A 194 -10.91 9.31 7.27
N VAL A 195 -11.05 9.78 8.50
CA VAL A 195 -11.92 10.90 8.85
C VAL A 195 -11.07 12.17 8.91
N THR A 196 -11.58 13.26 8.35
CA THR A 196 -10.90 14.56 8.29
C THR A 196 -11.49 15.56 9.28
N THR A 197 -10.78 16.66 9.58
CA THR A 197 -11.29 17.71 10.49
C THR A 197 -12.57 18.39 10.00
N ASN A 198 -12.90 18.28 8.71
CA ASN A 198 -14.06 18.94 8.11
C ASN A 198 -15.33 18.08 8.09
N CYS A 199 -15.30 16.87 8.68
CA CYS A 199 -16.40 15.88 8.62
C CYS A 199 -16.78 15.42 7.20
N ASP A 200 -15.97 15.74 6.19
CA ASP A 200 -16.07 15.14 4.86
C ASP A 200 -15.33 13.78 4.91
N TYR A 201 -16.05 12.72 4.54
CA TYR A 201 -15.58 11.33 4.46
C TYR A 201 -14.96 11.03 3.10
#